data_AF-A0A125RDQ4-F1
#
_entry.id   AF-A0A125RDQ4-F1
#
_cell.length_a   1.000
_cell.length_b   1.000
_cell.length_c   1.000
_cell.angle_alpha   90.00
_cell.angle_beta   90.00
_cell.angle_gamma   90.00
#
_symmetry.space_group_name_H-M   'P 1'
#
loop_
_entity.id
_entity.type
_entity.pdbx_description
1 polymer ?
#
loop_
_entity_poly.entity_id
_entity_poly.type
_entity_poly.pdbx_seq_one_letter_code
_entity_poly.pdbx_strand_id
1 'polypeptide(L)'
;MDLRKIGIALIFIGIVLTVVFIDNDKVFVPALTITVLGFFITVVGFVIEIRKQKIVNDRLDEDIGKILQPLITKYSNLNKQYRSEFEGQEYVEKRLQLNKDLEREISEKLPYLDSRSIKKIVIQFSKEQDKIN
;
A
#
# COMPACT_ATOMS: atom_id res chain seq x y z
N MET A 1 6.77 -16.63 -2.63
CA MET A 1 5.64 -17.56 -2.44
C MET A 1 4.82 -17.05 -1.26
N ASP A 2 3.51 -16.86 -1.41
CA ASP A 2 2.66 -16.28 -0.35
C ASP A 2 2.37 -17.34 0.71
N LEU A 3 2.92 -17.16 1.91
CA LEU A 3 2.81 -18.13 3.02
C LEU A 3 1.34 -18.42 3.35
N ARG A 4 0.45 -17.44 3.20
CA ARG A 4 -0.99 -17.63 3.43
C ARG A 4 -1.60 -18.57 2.42
N LYS A 5 -1.24 -18.43 1.13
CA LYS A 5 -1.77 -19.30 0.07
C LYS A 5 -1.34 -20.75 0.27
N ILE A 6 -0.10 -20.97 0.73
CA ILE A 6 0.41 -22.30 1.08
C ILE A 6 -0.37 -22.87 2.28
N GLY A 7 -0.55 -22.07 3.33
CA GLY A 7 -1.31 -22.49 4.51
C GLY A 7 -2.76 -22.83 4.19
N ILE A 8 -3.43 -22.02 3.37
CA ILE A 8 -4.80 -22.27 2.90
C ILE A 8 -4.86 -23.58 2.11
N ALA A 9 -3.93 -23.82 1.19
CA ALA A 9 -3.88 -25.07 0.43
C ALA A 9 -3.72 -26.30 1.34
N LEU A 10 -2.85 -26.21 2.36
CA LEU A 10 -2.66 -27.27 3.35
C LEU A 10 -3.92 -27.53 4.19
N ILE A 11 -4.66 -26.48 4.56
CA ILE A 11 -5.94 -26.62 5.26
C ILE A 11 -6.94 -27.38 4.39
N PHE A 12 -7.07 -27.02 3.11
CA PHE A 12 -7.98 -27.71 2.20
C PHE A 12 -7.63 -29.19 2.02
N ILE A 13 -6.35 -29.51 1.80
CA ILE A 13 -5.88 -30.90 1.68
C ILE A 13 -6.15 -31.65 2.99
N GLY A 14 -5.83 -31.04 4.13
CA GLY A 14 -6.05 -31.62 5.45
C GLY A 14 -7.51 -31.94 5.71
N ILE A 15 -8.43 -30.98 5.48
CA ILE A 15 -9.87 -31.17 5.66
C ILE A 15 -10.40 -32.30 4.76
N VAL A 16 -10.02 -32.33 3.48
CA VAL A 16 -10.45 -33.38 2.56
C VAL A 16 -10.00 -34.76 3.04
N LEU A 17 -8.74 -34.88 3.47
CA LEU A 17 -8.21 -36.14 4.00
C LEU A 17 -8.91 -36.54 5.30
N THR A 18 -9.22 -35.59 6.19
CA THR A 18 -9.94 -35.85 7.44
C THR A 18 -11.36 -36.36 7.18
N VAL A 19 -12.08 -35.81 6.19
CA VAL A 19 -13.44 -36.25 5.84
C VAL A 19 -13.42 -37.62 5.15
N VAL A 20 -12.49 -37.85 4.22
CA VAL A 20 -12.42 -39.11 3.46
C VAL A 20 -11.99 -40.29 4.33
N PHE A 21 -11.13 -40.07 5.32
CA PHE A 21 -10.55 -41.13 6.16
C PHE A 21 -11.05 -41.07 7.60
N ILE A 22 -12.29 -40.64 7.83
CA ILE A 22 -12.85 -40.46 9.17
C ILE A 22 -12.85 -41.77 10.00
N ASP A 23 -13.01 -42.92 9.34
CA ASP A 23 -13.05 -44.25 9.98
C ASP A 23 -11.65 -44.90 10.10
N ASN A 24 -10.58 -44.21 9.69
CA ASN A 24 -9.21 -44.72 9.76
C ASN A 24 -8.34 -43.81 10.62
N ASP A 25 -8.29 -44.10 11.92
CA ASP A 25 -7.55 -43.35 12.94
C ASP A 25 -6.07 -43.12 12.57
N LYS A 26 -5.44 -44.06 11.85
CA LYS A 26 -4.03 -43.95 11.43
C LYS A 26 -3.79 -42.83 10.42
N VAL A 27 -4.81 -42.45 9.66
CA VAL A 27 -4.76 -41.39 8.64
C VAL A 27 -5.45 -40.13 9.13
N PHE A 28 -6.48 -40.28 9.98
CA PHE A 28 -7.21 -39.17 10.60
C PHE A 28 -6.31 -38.26 11.44
N VAL A 29 -5.49 -38.83 12.33
CA VAL A 29 -4.60 -38.05 13.21
C VAL A 29 -3.54 -37.26 12.42
N PRO A 30 -2.84 -37.85 11.42
CA PRO A 30 -1.97 -37.09 10.52
C PRO A 30 -2.72 -36.00 9.72
N ALA A 31 -3.92 -36.27 9.20
CA ALA A 31 -4.69 -35.30 8.43
C ALA A 31 -5.10 -34.07 9.27
N LEU A 32 -5.52 -34.29 10.52
CA LEU A 32 -5.77 -33.21 11.48
C LEU A 32 -4.49 -32.42 11.77
N THR A 33 -3.35 -33.10 11.94
CA THR A 33 -2.06 -32.45 12.19
C THR A 33 -1.66 -31.53 11.02
N ILE A 34 -1.85 -32.00 9.78
CA ILE A 34 -1.62 -31.19 8.56
C ILE A 34 -2.53 -29.97 8.54
N THR A 35 -3.81 -30.14 8.91
CA THR A 35 -4.79 -29.05 8.97
C THR A 35 -4.38 -27.98 9.98
N VAL A 36 -3.98 -28.38 11.18
CA VAL A 36 -3.51 -27.47 12.24
C VAL A 36 -2.22 -26.74 11.83
N LEU A 37 -1.28 -27.45 11.20
CA LEU A 37 -0.06 -26.83 10.64
C LEU A 37 -0.39 -25.83 9.54
N GLY A 38 -1.33 -26.15 8.65
CA GLY A 38 -1.82 -25.23 7.62
C GLY A 38 -2.43 -23.96 8.21
N PHE A 39 -3.17 -24.09 9.31
CA PHE A 39 -3.70 -22.95 10.06
C PHE A 39 -2.59 -22.09 10.66
N PHE A 40 -1.61 -22.71 11.33
CA PHE A 40 -0.46 -22.00 11.90
C PHE A 40 0.33 -21.22 10.84
N ILE A 41 0.63 -21.86 9.69
CA ILE A 41 1.34 -21.22 8.57
C ILE A 41 0.55 -20.01 8.04
N THR A 42 -0.78 -20.16 7.91
CA THR A 42 -1.65 -19.06 7.48
C THR A 42 -1.57 -17.88 8.45
N VAL A 43 -1.69 -18.13 9.76
CA VAL A 43 -1.62 -17.09 10.80
C VAL A 43 -0.26 -16.39 10.78
N VAL A 44 0.84 -17.14 10.72
CA VAL A 44 2.20 -16.57 10.61
C VAL A 44 2.32 -15.71 9.36
N GLY A 45 1.77 -16.16 8.23
CA GLY A 45 1.73 -15.38 6.99
C GLY A 45 1.02 -14.04 7.15
N PHE A 46 -0.13 -14.01 7.83
CA PHE A 46 -0.84 -12.77 8.15
C PHE A 46 -0.04 -11.85 9.09
N VAL A 47 0.56 -12.39 10.15
CA VAL A 47 1.35 -11.59 11.11
C VAL A 47 2.54 -10.93 10.42
N ILE A 48 3.23 -11.65 9.52
CA ILE A 48 4.35 -11.09 8.75
C ILE A 48 3.88 -9.92 7.88
N GLU A 49 2.75 -10.05 7.21
CA GLU A 49 2.21 -8.99 6.35
C GLU A 49 1.78 -7.77 7.15
N ILE A 50 1.07 -7.95 8.27
CA ILE A 50 0.70 -6.87 9.18
C ILE A 50 1.95 -6.14 9.68
N ARG A 51 3.01 -6.88 10.04
CA ARG A 51 4.26 -6.27 10.50
C ARG A 51 4.94 -5.46 9.41
N LYS A 52 4.94 -5.96 8.16
CA LYS A 52 5.48 -5.20 7.01
C LYS A 52 4.69 -3.91 6.77
N GLN A 53 3.36 -3.98 6.81
CA GLN A 53 2.51 -2.80 6.66
C GLN A 53 2.75 -1.80 7.80
N LYS A 54 2.89 -2.28 9.04
CA LYS A 54 3.23 -1.43 10.18
C LYS A 54 4.53 -0.66 9.96
N ILE A 55 5.59 -1.32 9.50
CA ILE A 55 6.88 -0.66 9.22
C ILE A 55 6.73 0.42 8.14
N VAL A 56 5.94 0.15 7.09
CA VAL A 56 5.67 1.14 6.04
C VAL A 56 4.90 2.33 6.59
N ASN A 57 3.88 2.10 7.42
CA ASN A 57 3.11 3.17 8.03
C ASN A 57 3.96 4.01 9.01
N ASP A 58 4.75 3.36 9.87
CA ASP A 58 5.62 4.06 10.83
C ASP A 58 6.64 4.95 10.09
N ARG A 59 7.19 4.47 8.96
CA ARG A 59 8.07 5.29 8.10
C ARG A 59 7.32 6.42 7.41
N LEU A 60 6.12 6.16 6.91
CA LEU A 60 5.30 7.16 6.25
C LEU A 60 4.92 8.29 7.21
N ASP A 61 4.58 7.98 8.47
CA ASP A 61 4.27 8.98 9.49
C ASP A 61 5.46 9.91 9.76
N GLU A 62 6.68 9.36 9.79
CA GLU A 62 7.90 10.15 9.93
C GLU A 62 8.17 11.01 8.68
N ASP A 63 8.01 10.41 7.50
CA ASP A 63 8.25 11.06 6.20
C ASP A 63 7.18 12.10 5.86
N ILE A 64 5.98 12.03 6.45
CA ILE A 64 4.94 13.06 6.29
C ILE A 64 5.50 14.42 6.73
N GLY A 65 6.09 14.49 7.92
CA GLY A 65 6.65 15.74 8.44
C GLY A 65 7.94 16.15 7.72
N LYS A 66 8.80 15.18 7.40
CA LYS A 66 10.15 15.47 6.88
C LYS A 66 10.20 15.70 5.36
N ILE A 67 9.32 15.05 4.60
CA ILE A 67 9.39 15.01 3.15
C ILE A 67 8.11 15.55 2.52
N LEU A 68 6.94 14.97 2.85
CA LEU A 68 5.69 15.33 2.18
C LEU A 68 5.25 16.77 2.50
N GLN A 69 5.22 17.20 3.76
CA GLN A 69 4.81 18.55 4.11
C GLN A 69 5.69 19.64 3.45
N PRO A 70 7.03 19.53 3.46
CA PRO A 70 7.89 20.47 2.72
C PRO A 70 7.63 20.45 1.20
N LEU A 71 7.43 19.27 0.59
CA LEU A 71 7.09 19.17 -0.83
C LEU A 71 5.77 19.87 -1.13
N ILE A 72 4.71 19.54 -0.39
CA ILE A 72 3.38 20.16 -0.55
C ILE A 72 3.46 21.68 -0.40
N THR A 73 4.24 22.17 0.56
CA THR A 73 4.47 23.62 0.76
C THR A 73 5.21 24.24 -0.44
N LYS A 74 6.30 23.62 -0.90
CA LYS A 74 7.08 24.06 -2.08
C LYS A 74 6.18 24.17 -3.31
N TYR A 75 5.41 23.12 -3.59
CA TYR A 75 4.55 23.05 -4.76
C TYR A 75 3.30 23.93 -4.64
N SER A 76 2.76 24.15 -3.44
CA SER A 76 1.68 25.13 -3.24
C SER A 76 2.17 26.56 -3.48
N ASN A 77 3.37 26.91 -3.00
CA ASN A 77 3.96 28.22 -3.27
C ASN A 77 4.25 28.43 -4.76
N LEU A 78 4.74 27.38 -5.44
CA LEU A 78 4.94 27.42 -6.90
C LEU A 78 3.62 27.61 -7.65
N ASN A 79 2.55 26.94 -7.24
CA ASN A 79 1.22 27.13 -7.84
C ASN A 79 0.71 28.58 -7.65
N LYS A 80 0.97 29.20 -6.49
CA LYS A 80 0.66 30.61 -6.25
C LYS A 80 1.45 31.53 -7.17
N GLN A 81 2.74 31.26 -7.40
CA GLN A 81 3.56 32.02 -8.36
C GLN A 81 3.00 31.88 -9.77
N TYR A 82 2.70 30.66 -10.21
CA TYR A 82 2.13 30.42 -11.54
C TYR A 82 0.79 31.13 -11.74
N ARG A 83 -0.03 31.22 -10.69
CA ARG A 83 -1.30 31.95 -10.76
C ARG A 83 -1.10 33.47 -10.89
N SER A 84 0.00 34.01 -10.36
CA SER A 84 0.34 35.44 -10.49
C SER A 84 0.99 35.77 -11.84
N GLU A 85 1.65 34.80 -12.47
CA GLU A 85 2.46 34.99 -13.68
C GLU A 85 1.74 34.57 -14.97
N PHE A 86 0.80 33.63 -14.88
CA PHE A 86 0.13 33.04 -16.04
C PHE A 86 -1.38 33.06 -15.88
N GLU A 87 -2.10 33.23 -17.00
CA GLU A 87 -3.56 33.18 -17.06
C GLU A 87 -4.06 32.17 -18.10
N GLY A 88 -5.33 31.75 -17.97
CA GLY A 88 -5.99 30.92 -18.95
C GLY A 88 -5.34 29.55 -19.19
N GLN A 89 -5.11 29.19 -20.45
CA GLN A 89 -4.57 27.88 -20.84
C GLN A 89 -3.13 27.66 -20.36
N GLU A 90 -2.30 28.71 -20.35
CA GLU A 90 -0.90 28.60 -19.94
C GLU A 90 -0.79 28.22 -18.45
N TYR A 91 -1.64 28.78 -17.59
CA TYR A 91 -1.75 28.37 -16.19
C TYR A 91 -2.16 26.88 -16.05
N VAL A 92 -3.09 26.41 -16.87
CA VAL A 92 -3.55 25.00 -16.83
C VAL A 92 -2.41 24.05 -17.20
N GLU A 93 -1.62 24.37 -18.22
CA GLU A 93 -0.46 23.58 -18.62
C GLU A 93 0.62 23.55 -17.53
N LYS A 94 0.93 24.71 -16.94
CA LYS A 94 1.88 24.81 -15.83
C LYS A 94 1.43 24.01 -14.61
N ARG A 95 0.12 24.03 -14.31
CA ARG A 95 -0.45 23.21 -13.23
C ARG A 95 -0.35 21.70 -13.52
N LEU A 96 -0.56 21.27 -14.76
CA LEU A 96 -0.39 19.88 -15.13
C LEU A 96 1.08 19.44 -14.99
N GLN A 97 2.02 20.29 -15.40
CA GLN A 97 3.45 20.05 -15.23
C GLN A 97 3.82 19.97 -13.75
N LEU A 98 3.31 20.89 -12.93
CA LEU A 98 3.48 20.92 -11.49
C LEU A 98 3.06 19.60 -10.82
N ASN A 99 1.90 19.07 -11.19
CA ASN A 99 1.42 17.79 -10.66
C ASN A 99 2.31 16.61 -11.07
N LYS A 100 2.82 16.60 -12.31
CA LYS A 100 3.78 15.57 -12.77
C LYS A 100 5.12 15.66 -12.04
N ASP A 101 5.61 16.88 -11.80
CA ASP A 101 6.85 17.10 -11.07
C ASP A 101 6.71 16.67 -9.61
N LEU A 102 5.58 16.99 -8.96
CA LEU A 102 5.27 16.52 -7.62
C LEU A 102 5.21 14.99 -7.55
N GLU A 103 4.54 14.33 -8.52
CA GLU A 103 4.49 12.86 -8.61
C GLU A 103 5.90 12.26 -8.71
N ARG A 104 6.76 12.85 -9.55
CA ARG A 104 8.15 12.42 -9.71
C ARG A 104 8.97 12.60 -8.42
N GLU A 105 8.95 13.79 -7.81
CA GLU A 105 9.72 14.05 -6.59
C GLU A 105 9.26 13.17 -5.42
N ILE A 106 7.96 12.89 -5.29
CA ILE A 106 7.45 11.94 -4.29
C ILE A 106 7.97 10.53 -4.59
N SER A 107 7.95 10.09 -5.85
CA SER A 107 8.44 8.76 -6.23
C SER A 107 9.94 8.58 -5.97
N GLU A 108 10.73 9.64 -6.15
CA GLU A 108 12.17 9.63 -5.89
C GLU A 108 12.48 9.60 -4.39
N LYS A 109 11.77 10.41 -3.60
CA LYS A 109 12.03 10.53 -2.15
C LYS A 109 11.37 9.42 -1.32
N LEU A 110 10.26 8.86 -1.78
CA LEU A 110 9.49 7.81 -1.11
C LEU A 110 9.38 6.55 -2.00
N PRO A 111 10.51 5.86 -2.30
CA PRO A 111 10.53 4.75 -3.25
C PRO A 111 9.77 3.51 -2.77
N TYR A 112 9.40 3.46 -1.49
CA TYR A 112 8.61 2.38 -0.91
C TYR A 112 7.09 2.55 -1.13
N LEU A 113 6.63 3.73 -1.55
CA LEU A 113 5.23 3.97 -1.87
C LEU A 113 4.91 3.47 -3.27
N ASP A 114 3.75 2.84 -3.41
CA ASP A 114 3.25 2.43 -4.71
C ASP A 114 2.73 3.63 -5.51
N SER A 115 2.80 3.54 -6.84
CA SER A 115 2.34 4.59 -7.75
C SER A 115 0.88 5.01 -7.51
N ARG A 116 0.00 4.10 -7.08
CA ARG A 116 -1.41 4.42 -6.83
C ARG A 116 -1.56 5.32 -5.60
N SER A 117 -0.79 5.06 -4.56
CA SER A 117 -0.74 5.90 -3.35
C SER A 117 -0.19 7.29 -3.66
N ILE A 118 0.89 7.38 -4.45
CA ILE A 118 1.45 8.67 -4.88
C ILE A 118 0.42 9.47 -5.67
N LYS A 119 -0.26 8.84 -6.64
CA LYS A 119 -1.32 9.49 -7.43
C LYS A 119 -2.45 10.02 -6.56
N LYS A 120 -2.85 9.30 -5.51
CA LYS A 120 -3.87 9.79 -4.56
C LYS A 120 -3.41 11.07 -3.84
N ILE A 121 -2.16 11.12 -3.41
CA ILE A 121 -1.57 12.31 -2.77
C ILE A 121 -1.64 13.50 -3.73
N VAL A 122 -1.18 13.34 -4.98
CA VAL A 122 -1.18 14.41 -5.99
C VAL A 122 -2.59 14.87 -6.35
N ILE A 123 -3.54 13.93 -6.50
CA ILE A 123 -4.95 14.27 -6.75
C ILE A 123 -5.53 15.06 -5.57
N GLN A 124 -5.26 14.64 -4.34
CA GLN A 124 -5.75 15.33 -3.16
C GLN A 124 -5.13 16.74 -3.04
N PHE A 125 -3.82 16.87 -3.27
CA PHE A 125 -3.13 18.14 -3.36
C PHE A 125 -3.80 19.06 -4.40
N SER A 126 -4.02 18.59 -5.62
CA SER A 126 -4.66 19.37 -6.68
C SER A 126 -6.06 19.83 -6.29
N LYS A 127 -6.86 18.95 -5.67
CA LYS A 127 -8.20 19.30 -5.16
C LYS A 127 -8.16 20.34 -4.05
N GLU A 128 -7.17 20.27 -3.17
CA GLU A 128 -6.99 21.27 -2.10
C GLU A 128 -6.56 22.62 -2.66
N GLN A 129 -5.68 22.65 -3.67
CA GLN A 129 -5.34 23.88 -4.38
C GLN A 129 -6.57 24.49 -5.07
N ASP A 130 -7.49 23.67 -5.58
CA ASP A 130 -8.75 24.15 -6.18
C ASP A 130 -9.73 24.77 -5.20
N LYS A 131 -9.70 24.35 -3.93
CA LYS A 131 -10.54 24.93 -2.86
C LYS A 131 -10.00 26.25 -2.31
N ILE A 132 -8.70 26.49 -2.48
CA ILE A 132 -8.03 27.74 -2.09
C ILE A 132 -8.22 28.82 -3.17
N ASN A 133 -8.82 28.46 -4.32
CA ASN A 133 -9.25 29.40 -5.35
C ASN A 133 -10.60 30.04 -5.03
#